data_AF-A0A8T2UGR9-F1
#
_entry.id   AF-A0A8T2UGR9-F1
#
_cell.length_a   1.000
_cell.length_b   1.000
_cell.length_c   1.000
_cell.angle_alpha   90.00
_cell.angle_beta   90.00
_cell.angle_gamma   90.00
#
_symmetry.space_group_name_H-M   'P 1'
#
loop_
_entity.id
_entity.type
_entity.pdbx_description
1 polymer ?
#
loop_
_entity_poly.entity_id
_entity_poly.type
_entity_poly.pdbx_seq_one_letter_code
_entity_poly.pdbx_strand_id
1 'polypeptide(L)'
;MSEVKPLRDLEFVPYLNEDGLIADCSEPTAKASVYAIFDNEKVLQYVGVSRQVHPSMRLHFARVPSKCSYVKVQNISRPSRTLLELTREKWIEENGVRPSGNDGGLEQSIWENPLDCKPMMTDEEIKKFEEAGAGPPKAKVLKNVARRIEAQLEKDFAAKNCKDRLRFDPKLKEKGLLDLKN
;
A
#
# COMPACT_ATOMS: atom_id res chain seq x y z
N MET A 1 -14.54 20.10 18.15
CA MET A 1 -14.66 19.11 17.05
C MET A 1 -13.27 18.92 16.47
N SER A 2 -12.88 17.72 16.02
CA SER A 2 -11.63 17.59 15.28
C SER A 2 -11.82 18.29 13.93
N GLU A 3 -11.01 19.31 13.66
CA GLU A 3 -11.07 20.13 12.46
C GLU A 3 -10.24 19.49 11.32
N VAL A 4 -10.59 19.78 10.07
CA VAL A 4 -9.80 19.35 8.91
C VAL A 4 -8.53 20.20 8.83
N LYS A 5 -7.36 19.58 8.96
CA LYS A 5 -6.07 20.28 8.77
C LYS A 5 -5.69 20.29 7.29
N PRO A 6 -5.24 21.41 6.72
CA PRO A 6 -4.65 21.44 5.38
C PRO A 6 -3.45 20.49 5.27
N LEU A 7 -3.27 19.88 4.11
CA LEU A 7 -2.19 18.93 3.85
C LEU A 7 -0.81 19.60 3.94
N ARG A 8 -0.69 20.85 3.47
CA ARG A 8 0.54 21.65 3.53
C ARG A 8 1.02 21.94 4.96
N ASP A 9 0.10 21.99 5.92
CA ASP A 9 0.40 22.34 7.32
C ASP A 9 0.92 21.12 8.11
N LEU A 10 0.80 19.91 7.54
CA LEU A 10 1.33 18.69 8.14
C LEU A 10 2.79 18.46 7.74
N GLU A 11 3.58 17.95 8.67
CA GLU A 11 4.98 17.61 8.43
C GLU A 11 5.11 16.31 7.63
N PHE A 12 6.13 16.26 6.77
CA PHE A 12 6.53 15.02 6.12
C PHE A 12 7.28 14.14 7.10
N VAL A 13 6.78 12.93 7.31
CA VAL A 13 7.47 11.87 8.04
C VAL A 13 8.11 10.92 7.02
N PRO A 14 9.40 10.60 7.11
CA PRO A 14 10.01 9.53 6.33
C PRO A 14 9.22 8.22 6.50
N TYR A 15 8.95 7.52 5.40
CA TYR A 15 8.15 6.29 5.46
C TYR A 15 8.87 5.17 6.24
N LEU A 16 10.20 5.14 6.13
CA LEU A 16 11.08 4.30 6.93
C LEU A 16 11.83 5.20 7.92
N ASN A 17 11.90 4.76 9.18
CA ASN A 17 12.70 5.45 10.20
C ASN A 17 14.21 5.16 10.03
N GLU A 18 15.04 5.74 10.90
CA GLU A 18 16.50 5.57 10.87
C GLU A 18 16.96 4.11 11.02
N ASP A 19 16.16 3.28 11.67
CA ASP A 19 16.42 1.84 11.82
C ASP A 19 16.07 1.02 10.57
N GLY A 20 15.37 1.62 9.60
CA GLY A 20 14.84 0.95 8.41
C GLY A 20 13.48 0.27 8.65
N LEU A 21 12.76 0.62 9.72
CA LEU A 21 11.43 0.11 10.03
C LEU A 21 10.36 1.06 9.50
N ILE A 22 9.19 0.53 9.13
CA ILE A 22 8.07 1.36 8.69
C ILE A 22 7.62 2.23 9.86
N ALA A 23 7.63 3.55 9.64
CA ALA A 23 7.35 4.53 10.68
C ALA A 23 5.96 4.32 11.29
N ASP A 24 5.91 4.25 12.63
CA ASP A 24 4.65 4.21 13.36
C ASP A 24 4.15 5.64 13.62
N CYS A 25 3.24 6.09 12.76
CA CYS A 25 2.59 7.40 12.87
C CYS A 25 1.32 7.36 13.75
N SER A 26 1.09 6.29 14.51
CA SER A 26 -0.09 6.14 15.36
C SER A 26 0.01 7.00 16.62
N GLU A 27 -1.10 7.57 17.04
CA GLU A 27 -1.21 8.26 18.33
C GLU A 27 -2.11 7.47 19.29
N PRO A 28 -1.75 7.32 20.58
CA PRO A 28 -2.51 6.52 21.54
C PRO A 28 -3.99 6.91 21.71
N THR A 29 -4.33 8.18 21.46
CA THR A 29 -5.71 8.69 21.60
C THR A 29 -6.49 8.69 20.29
N ALA A 30 -5.84 8.37 19.18
CA ALA A 30 -6.46 8.33 17.86
C ALA A 30 -7.38 7.11 17.74
N LYS A 31 -8.55 7.30 17.14
CA LYS A 31 -9.48 6.21 16.79
C LYS A 31 -9.51 5.95 15.28
N ALA A 32 -9.06 6.91 14.50
CA ALA A 32 -8.81 6.80 13.07
C ALA A 32 -7.81 7.87 12.64
N SER A 33 -7.24 7.70 11.46
CA SER A 33 -6.32 8.63 10.84
C SER A 33 -6.64 8.78 9.36
N VAL A 34 -6.41 9.98 8.84
CA VAL A 34 -6.29 10.24 7.40
C VAL A 34 -4.82 10.43 7.11
N TYR A 35 -4.31 9.80 6.05
CA TYR A 35 -2.89 9.82 5.73
C TYR A 35 -2.67 9.96 4.23
N ALA A 36 -1.61 10.67 3.86
CA ALA A 36 -1.20 10.91 2.48
C ALA A 36 0.20 10.35 2.29
N ILE A 37 0.39 9.51 1.27
CA ILE A 37 1.65 8.86 0.91
C ILE A 37 2.25 9.57 -0.29
N PHE A 38 3.55 9.81 -0.22
CA PHE A 38 4.31 10.52 -1.24
C PHE A 38 5.54 9.72 -1.66
N ASP A 39 5.96 9.92 -2.89
CA ASP A 39 7.21 9.36 -3.42
C ASP A 39 8.45 10.21 -3.02
N ASN A 40 9.62 9.84 -3.55
CA ASN A 40 10.89 10.51 -3.24
C ASN A 40 10.91 11.99 -3.65
N GLU A 41 10.12 12.36 -4.67
CA GLU A 41 10.01 13.74 -5.18
C GLU A 41 8.94 14.54 -4.42
N LYS A 42 8.34 13.94 -3.37
CA LYS A 42 7.23 14.49 -2.58
C LYS A 42 5.98 14.74 -3.43
N VAL A 43 5.80 13.97 -4.51
CA VAL A 43 4.55 13.96 -5.28
C VAL A 43 3.54 13.05 -4.57
N LEU A 44 2.30 13.52 -4.42
CA LEU A 44 1.24 12.76 -3.78
C LEU A 44 0.88 11.52 -4.61
N GLN A 45 0.93 10.35 -3.99
CA GLN A 45 0.67 9.07 -4.65
C GLN A 45 -0.66 8.44 -4.21
N TYR A 46 -1.04 8.63 -2.94
CA TYR A 46 -2.27 8.05 -2.37
C TYR A 46 -2.72 8.82 -1.13
N VAL A 47 -4.03 8.96 -0.92
CA VAL A 47 -4.65 9.41 0.34
C VAL A 47 -5.60 8.34 0.85
N GLY A 48 -5.33 7.86 2.07
CA GLY A 48 -6.08 6.80 2.72
C GLY A 48 -6.71 7.21 4.04
N VAL A 49 -7.65 6.39 4.48
CA VAL A 49 -8.29 6.48 5.80
C VAL A 49 -8.16 5.13 6.49
N SER A 50 -7.75 5.12 7.76
CA SER A 50 -7.63 3.87 8.51
C SER A 50 -7.97 4.05 9.99
N ARG A 51 -8.42 2.97 10.64
CA ARG A 51 -8.52 2.91 12.10
C ARG A 51 -7.15 2.72 12.76
N GLN A 52 -6.22 2.10 12.06
CA GLN A 52 -4.86 1.82 12.52
C GLN A 52 -3.92 2.11 11.34
N VAL A 53 -3.22 3.25 11.40
CA VAL A 53 -2.42 3.74 10.28
C VAL A 53 -1.21 2.84 10.00
N HIS A 54 -0.54 2.34 11.03
CA HIS A 54 0.67 1.52 10.87
C HIS A 54 0.44 0.22 10.09
N PRO A 55 -0.57 -0.63 10.40
CA PRO A 55 -0.90 -1.78 9.55
C PRO A 55 -1.21 -1.42 8.09
N SER A 56 -1.92 -0.31 7.84
CA SER A 56 -2.19 0.14 6.48
C SER A 56 -0.91 0.54 5.74
N MET A 57 -0.01 1.25 6.41
CA MET A 57 1.29 1.61 5.84
C MET A 57 2.12 0.36 5.51
N ARG A 58 2.12 -0.65 6.37
CA ARG A 58 2.78 -1.93 6.09
C ARG A 58 2.25 -2.60 4.83
N LEU A 59 0.92 -2.62 4.65
CA LEU A 59 0.29 -3.18 3.45
C LEU A 59 0.68 -2.40 2.18
N HIS A 60 0.60 -1.07 2.24
CA HIS A 60 0.98 -0.20 1.12
C HIS A 60 2.44 -0.39 0.71
N PHE A 61 3.35 -0.41 1.68
CA PHE A 61 4.77 -0.66 1.40
C PHE A 61 5.00 -2.06 0.80
N ALA A 62 4.28 -3.08 1.29
CA ALA A 62 4.40 -4.43 0.76
C ALA A 62 3.91 -4.55 -0.70
N ARG A 63 2.95 -3.72 -1.11
CA ARG A 63 2.34 -3.75 -2.46
C ARG A 63 3.06 -2.86 -3.45
N VAL A 64 3.46 -1.65 -3.04
CA VAL A 64 4.03 -0.60 -3.90
C VAL A 64 5.18 0.16 -3.22
N PRO A 65 6.30 -0.51 -2.87
CA PRO A 65 7.39 0.08 -2.09
C PRO A 65 8.04 1.30 -2.76
N SER A 66 8.08 1.34 -4.10
CA SER A 66 8.65 2.44 -4.87
C SER A 66 7.92 3.77 -4.66
N LYS A 67 6.61 3.74 -4.41
CA LYS A 67 5.76 4.92 -4.18
C LYS A 67 5.69 5.35 -2.70
N CYS A 68 6.32 4.60 -1.79
CA CYS A 68 6.27 4.83 -0.34
C CYS A 68 7.57 5.45 0.16
N SER A 69 7.66 6.78 0.22
CA SER A 69 8.89 7.48 0.64
C SER A 69 8.66 8.48 1.75
N TYR A 70 7.54 9.19 1.73
CA TYR A 70 7.09 10.01 2.86
C TYR A 70 5.61 9.80 3.13
N VAL A 71 5.20 10.15 4.35
CA VAL A 71 3.80 10.16 4.76
C VAL A 71 3.48 11.44 5.53
N LYS A 72 2.27 11.96 5.35
CA LYS A 72 1.66 12.96 6.23
C LYS A 72 0.44 12.32 6.88
N VAL A 73 0.24 12.52 8.18
CA VAL A 73 -0.85 11.86 8.93
C VAL A 73 -1.58 12.87 9.79
N GLN A 74 -2.91 12.82 9.74
CA GLN A 74 -3.79 13.47 10.70
C GLN A 74 -4.49 12.40 11.55
N ASN A 75 -4.08 12.31 12.81
CA ASN A 75 -4.69 11.45 13.82
C ASN A 75 -5.95 12.11 14.41
N ILE A 76 -7.03 11.33 14.54
CA ILE A 76 -8.37 11.83 14.91
C ILE A 76 -8.94 10.98 16.06
N SER A 77 -9.12 11.61 17.23
CA SER A 77 -9.65 10.96 18.45
C SER A 77 -11.17 10.82 18.46
N ARG A 78 -11.89 11.67 17.72
CA ARG A 78 -13.36 11.63 17.57
C ARG A 78 -13.75 11.61 16.08
N PRO A 79 -13.54 10.49 15.38
CA PRO A 79 -13.81 10.41 13.96
C PRO A 79 -15.31 10.37 13.69
N SER A 80 -15.71 11.01 12.60
CA SER A 80 -16.99 10.77 11.93
C SER A 80 -16.69 10.43 10.47
N ARG A 81 -17.59 9.67 9.82
CA ARG A 81 -17.44 9.33 8.41
C ARG A 81 -17.26 10.60 7.55
N THR A 82 -18.10 11.61 7.79
CA THR A 82 -18.04 12.91 7.11
C THR A 82 -16.70 13.61 7.30
N LEU A 83 -16.15 13.65 8.53
CA LEU A 83 -14.86 14.29 8.78
C LEU A 83 -13.73 13.58 8.01
N LEU A 84 -13.72 12.25 8.03
CA LEU A 84 -12.68 11.45 7.37
C LEU A 84 -12.73 11.60 5.85
N GLU A 85 -13.92 11.47 5.26
CA GLU A 85 -14.14 11.64 3.82
C GLU A 85 -13.82 13.08 3.37
N LEU A 86 -14.29 14.09 4.12
CA LEU A 86 -14.01 15.50 3.81
C LEU A 86 -12.52 15.82 3.88
N THR A 87 -11.80 15.30 4.88
CA THR A 87 -10.34 15.50 4.98
C THR A 87 -9.62 14.88 3.79
N ARG A 88 -9.98 13.64 3.41
CA ARG A 88 -9.40 12.98 2.25
C ARG A 88 -9.64 13.78 0.96
N GLU A 89 -10.88 14.17 0.67
CA GLU A 89 -11.18 14.91 -0.55
C GLU A 89 -10.50 16.28 -0.57
N LYS A 90 -10.46 17.00 0.56
CA LYS A 90 -9.75 18.29 0.65
C LYS A 90 -8.26 18.14 0.36
N TRP A 91 -7.61 17.07 0.83
CA TRP A 91 -6.19 16.83 0.53
C TRP A 91 -5.95 16.49 -0.95
N ILE A 92 -6.86 15.74 -1.57
CA ILE A 92 -6.81 15.45 -3.01
C ILE A 92 -7.01 16.73 -3.83
N GLU A 93 -7.96 17.59 -3.43
CA GLU A 93 -8.22 18.88 -4.05
C GLU A 93 -7.05 19.86 -3.87
N GLU A 94 -6.49 19.95 -2.66
CA GLU A 94 -5.33 20.79 -2.34
C GLU A 94 -4.09 20.43 -3.17
N ASN A 95 -3.93 19.15 -3.53
CA ASN A 95 -2.87 18.69 -4.42
C ASN A 95 -3.04 19.18 -5.88
N GLY A 96 -4.22 19.68 -6.26
CA GLY A 96 -4.54 20.19 -7.59
C GLY A 96 -4.74 19.11 -8.67
N VAL A 97 -4.09 17.97 -8.54
CA VAL A 97 -4.25 16.80 -9.41
C VAL A 97 -4.62 15.59 -8.56
N ARG A 98 -5.64 14.83 -8.99
CA ARG A 98 -6.01 13.56 -8.34
C ARG A 98 -4.87 12.55 -8.54
N PRO A 99 -4.27 12.02 -7.47
CA PRO A 99 -3.20 11.04 -7.60
C PRO A 99 -3.75 9.73 -8.17
N SER A 100 -2.92 8.99 -8.91
CA SER A 100 -3.35 7.73 -9.54
C SER A 100 -3.81 6.68 -8.53
N GLY A 101 -3.29 6.72 -7.29
CA GLY A 101 -3.77 5.84 -6.22
C GLY A 101 -5.21 6.12 -5.75
N ASN A 102 -5.84 7.23 -6.17
CA ASN A 102 -7.21 7.59 -5.81
C ASN A 102 -8.11 7.84 -7.03
N ASP A 103 -7.78 7.27 -8.19
CA ASP A 103 -8.46 7.51 -9.47
C ASP A 103 -9.67 6.60 -9.74
N GLY A 104 -9.94 5.63 -8.86
CA GLY A 104 -10.99 4.61 -9.03
C GLY A 104 -10.64 3.49 -10.02
N GLY A 105 -9.42 3.48 -10.55
CA GLY A 105 -8.93 2.56 -11.57
C GLY A 105 -8.01 1.45 -11.03
N LEU A 106 -7.22 0.88 -11.94
CA LEU A 106 -6.29 -0.21 -11.64
C LEU A 106 -5.19 0.24 -10.67
N GLU A 107 -4.73 1.48 -10.80
CA GLU A 107 -3.72 2.08 -9.91
C GLU A 107 -4.24 2.29 -8.49
N GLN A 108 -5.52 2.60 -8.28
CA GLN A 108 -6.09 2.58 -6.92
C GLN A 108 -6.16 1.15 -6.37
N SER A 109 -6.52 0.16 -7.20
CA SER A 109 -6.70 -1.22 -6.75
C SER A 109 -5.43 -1.83 -6.14
N ILE A 110 -4.23 -1.48 -6.64
CA ILE A 110 -2.96 -1.97 -6.08
C ILE A 110 -2.68 -1.44 -4.65
N TRP A 111 -3.26 -0.30 -4.25
CA TRP A 111 -3.17 0.20 -2.88
C TRP A 111 -4.17 -0.48 -1.96
N GLU A 112 -5.37 -0.78 -2.46
CA GLU A 112 -6.50 -1.17 -1.61
C GLU A 112 -6.67 -2.69 -1.48
N ASN A 113 -6.29 -3.45 -2.51
CA ASN A 113 -6.51 -4.90 -2.60
C ASN A 113 -5.19 -5.69 -2.55
N PRO A 114 -5.26 -7.01 -2.28
CA PRO A 114 -4.15 -7.92 -2.55
C PRO A 114 -3.59 -7.72 -3.96
N LEU A 115 -2.27 -7.72 -4.10
CA LEU A 115 -1.59 -7.52 -5.37
C LEU A 115 -1.88 -8.72 -6.30
N ASP A 116 -2.61 -8.48 -7.39
CA ASP A 116 -2.83 -9.49 -8.44
C ASP A 116 -1.56 -9.64 -9.27
N CYS A 117 -1.00 -10.85 -9.23
CA CYS A 117 0.23 -11.19 -9.91
C CYS A 117 0.03 -11.57 -11.38
N LYS A 118 -1.20 -11.84 -11.82
CA LYS A 118 -1.46 -12.31 -13.20
C LYS A 118 -1.08 -11.28 -14.28
N PRO A 119 -1.36 -9.98 -14.12
CA PRO A 119 -0.93 -8.98 -15.11
C PRO A 119 0.60 -8.85 -15.21
N MET A 120 1.35 -9.40 -14.25
CA MET A 120 2.81 -9.35 -14.17
C MET A 120 3.48 -10.66 -14.64
N MET A 121 2.72 -11.57 -15.24
CA MET A 121 3.27 -12.80 -15.82
C MET A 121 4.15 -12.48 -17.03
N THR A 122 5.23 -13.25 -17.16
CA THR A 122 6.04 -13.29 -18.38
C THR A 122 5.35 -14.16 -19.44
N ASP A 123 5.75 -14.02 -20.71
CA ASP A 123 5.21 -14.83 -21.82
C ASP A 123 5.34 -16.34 -21.56
N GLU A 124 6.45 -16.78 -20.96
CA GLU A 124 6.65 -18.18 -20.58
C GLU A 124 5.68 -18.65 -19.49
N GLU A 125 5.37 -17.79 -18.52
CA GLU A 125 4.44 -18.10 -17.44
C GLU A 125 3.00 -18.09 -17.93
N ILE A 126 2.65 -17.18 -18.84
CA ILE A 126 1.37 -17.17 -19.54
C ILE A 126 1.17 -18.49 -20.27
N LYS A 127 2.14 -18.91 -21.09
CA LYS A 127 2.10 -20.19 -21.80
C LYS A 127 1.94 -21.39 -20.84
N LYS A 128 2.74 -21.44 -19.76
CA LYS A 128 2.61 -22.49 -18.74
C LYS A 128 1.24 -22.48 -18.06
N PHE A 129 0.66 -21.30 -17.84
CA PHE A 129 -0.66 -21.16 -17.23
C PHE A 129 -1.78 -21.63 -18.17
N GLU A 130 -1.68 -21.33 -19.47
CA GLU A 130 -2.63 -21.74 -20.50
C GLU A 130 -2.60 -23.26 -20.74
N GLU A 131 -1.41 -23.86 -20.81
CA GLU A 131 -1.20 -25.30 -21.01
C GLU A 131 -1.54 -26.14 -19.76
N ALA A 132 -1.54 -25.52 -18.57
CA ALA A 132 -1.82 -26.23 -17.33
C ALA A 132 -3.29 -26.66 -17.20
N GLY A 133 -3.50 -27.91 -16.78
CA GLY A 133 -4.82 -28.42 -16.41
C GLY A 133 -5.49 -27.61 -15.30
N ALA A 134 -6.82 -27.60 -15.28
CA ALA A 134 -7.60 -26.86 -14.29
C ALA A 134 -7.32 -27.34 -12.84
N GLY A 135 -7.56 -26.46 -11.87
CA GLY A 135 -7.39 -26.77 -10.45
C GLY A 135 -5.92 -26.77 -10.00
N PRO A 136 -5.42 -27.84 -9.36
CA PRO A 136 -4.06 -27.88 -8.79
C PRO A 136 -2.91 -27.50 -9.75
N PRO A 137 -2.90 -27.89 -11.04
CA PRO A 137 -1.83 -27.52 -11.95
C PRO A 137 -1.76 -26.01 -12.21
N LYS A 138 -2.89 -25.34 -12.51
CA LYS A 138 -2.93 -23.87 -12.65
C LYS A 138 -2.56 -23.15 -11.35
N ALA A 139 -3.02 -23.63 -10.19
CA ALA A 139 -2.65 -23.07 -8.90
C ALA A 139 -1.14 -23.13 -8.64
N LYS A 140 -0.46 -24.19 -9.09
CA LYS A 140 1.00 -24.31 -9.00
C LYS A 140 1.71 -23.25 -9.85
N VAL A 141 1.23 -22.96 -11.05
CA VAL A 141 1.78 -21.89 -11.90
C VAL A 141 1.61 -20.53 -11.21
N LEU A 142 0.40 -20.20 -10.76
CA LEU A 142 0.11 -18.95 -10.03
C LEU A 142 1.00 -18.77 -8.80
N LYS A 143 1.21 -19.84 -8.03
CA LYS A 143 2.08 -19.84 -6.85
C LYS A 143 3.52 -19.52 -7.19
N ASN A 144 4.03 -20.00 -8.33
CA ASN A 144 5.38 -19.71 -8.77
C ASN A 144 5.53 -18.27 -9.25
N VAL A 145 4.54 -17.76 -9.99
CA VAL A 145 4.47 -16.35 -10.40
C VAL A 145 4.48 -15.43 -9.17
N ALA A 146 3.61 -15.69 -8.19
CA ALA A 146 3.56 -14.93 -6.95
C ALA A 146 4.89 -14.96 -6.17
N ARG A 147 5.58 -16.12 -6.13
CA ARG A 147 6.91 -16.21 -5.49
C ARG A 147 7.99 -15.41 -6.21
N ARG A 148 7.96 -15.36 -7.56
CA ARG A 148 8.89 -14.55 -8.34
C ARG A 148 8.69 -13.07 -8.05
N ILE A 149 7.43 -12.62 -8.01
CA ILE A 149 7.09 -11.21 -7.74
C ILE A 149 7.42 -10.84 -6.29
N GLU A 150 7.12 -11.72 -5.32
CA GLU A 150 7.55 -11.57 -3.94
C GLU A 150 9.07 -11.40 -3.83
N ALA A 151 9.86 -12.24 -4.52
CA ALA A 151 11.31 -12.13 -4.53
C ALA A 151 11.80 -10.81 -5.18
N GLN A 152 11.04 -10.23 -6.10
CA GLN A 152 11.33 -8.90 -6.63
C GLN A 152 11.01 -7.81 -5.61
N LEU A 153 9.84 -7.87 -4.97
CA LEU A 153 9.45 -6.94 -3.91
C LEU A 153 10.45 -6.97 -2.74
N GLU A 154 10.94 -8.14 -2.34
CA GLU A 154 11.98 -8.28 -1.30
C GLU A 154 13.28 -7.57 -1.68
N LYS A 155 13.66 -7.58 -2.96
CA LYS A 155 14.81 -6.79 -3.45
C LYS A 155 14.53 -5.30 -3.38
N ASP A 156 13.32 -4.87 -3.74
CA ASP A 156 12.91 -3.46 -3.69
C ASP A 156 12.87 -2.96 -2.24
N PHE A 157 12.42 -3.79 -1.29
CA PHE A 157 12.47 -3.51 0.15
C PHE A 157 13.92 -3.31 0.61
N ALA A 158 14.81 -4.24 0.25
CA ALA A 158 16.23 -4.17 0.59
C ALA A 158 16.92 -2.94 -0.03
N ALA A 159 16.60 -2.59 -1.28
CA ALA A 159 17.11 -1.40 -1.96
C ALA A 159 16.69 -0.10 -1.25
N LYS A 160 15.54 -0.09 -0.57
CA LYS A 160 15.08 1.01 0.29
C LYS A 160 15.59 0.91 1.74
N ASN A 161 16.47 -0.04 2.04
CA ASN A 161 16.97 -0.33 3.40
C ASN A 161 15.85 -0.67 4.40
N CYS A 162 14.76 -1.29 3.93
CA CYS A 162 13.69 -1.75 4.80
C CYS A 162 14.13 -3.04 5.53
N LYS A 163 14.07 -3.00 6.86
CA LYS A 163 14.36 -4.13 7.76
C LYS A 163 13.10 -4.71 8.39
N ASP A 164 11.94 -4.14 8.06
CA ASP A 164 10.68 -4.55 8.61
C ASP A 164 10.28 -5.94 8.10
N ARG A 165 9.72 -6.79 8.97
CA ARG A 165 9.38 -8.18 8.59
C ARG A 165 8.02 -8.21 7.89
N LEU A 166 8.03 -8.20 6.56
CA LEU A 166 6.85 -8.24 5.71
C LEU A 166 6.56 -9.65 5.20
N ARG A 167 5.79 -10.43 5.96
CA ARG A 167 5.48 -11.82 5.62
C ARG A 167 4.19 -11.93 4.80
N PHE A 168 4.31 -12.31 3.53
CA PHE A 168 3.15 -12.61 2.67
C PHE A 168 2.43 -13.90 3.07
N ASP A 169 1.10 -13.94 2.92
CA ASP A 169 0.29 -15.14 3.18
C ASP A 169 0.55 -16.22 2.11
N PRO A 170 1.10 -17.40 2.49
CA PRO A 170 1.34 -18.49 1.55
C PRO A 170 0.08 -19.02 0.86
N LYS A 171 -1.10 -18.89 1.47
CA LYS A 171 -2.37 -19.37 0.90
C LYS A 171 -2.83 -18.51 -0.28
N LEU A 172 -2.54 -17.20 -0.25
CA LEU A 172 -2.92 -16.28 -1.32
C LEU A 172 -2.13 -16.53 -2.61
N LYS A 173 -0.89 -17.01 -2.49
CA LYS A 173 -0.01 -17.31 -3.63
C LYS A 173 -0.63 -18.32 -4.60
N GLU A 174 -1.40 -19.28 -4.10
CA GLU A 174 -2.10 -20.28 -4.94
C GLU A 174 -3.21 -19.67 -5.80
N LYS A 175 -3.69 -18.48 -5.44
CA LYS A 175 -4.65 -17.68 -6.21
C LYS A 175 -3.97 -16.64 -7.10
N GLY A 176 -2.63 -16.57 -7.10
CA GLY A 176 -1.86 -15.54 -7.78
C GLY A 176 -1.97 -14.18 -7.10
N LEU A 177 -2.18 -14.16 -5.78
CA LEU A 177 -2.30 -12.93 -5.00
C LEU A 177 -1.17 -12.84 -3.98
N LEU A 178 -0.69 -11.62 -3.74
CA LEU A 178 0.22 -11.30 -2.65
C LEU A 178 -0.43 -10.30 -1.70
N ASP A 179 -0.51 -10.67 -0.43
CA ASP A 179 -0.86 -9.74 0.65
C ASP A 179 -0.19 -10.18 1.95
N LEU A 180 -0.04 -9.25 2.88
CA LEU A 180 0.54 -9.56 4.18
C LEU A 180 -0.37 -10.51 4.97
N LYS A 181 0.25 -11.41 5.72
CA LYS A 181 -0.46 -12.23 6.68
C LYS A 181 -0.82 -11.37 7.90
N ASN A 182 -2.12 -11.07 8.05
CA ASN A 182 -2.69 -10.47 9.26
C ASN A 182 -2.61 -11.42 10.46
#